data_AF-A0A673ZLR3-F1
#
_entry.id   AF-A0A673ZLR3-F1
#
_cell.length_a   1.000
_cell.length_b   1.000
_cell.length_c   1.000
_cell.angle_alpha   90.00
_cell.angle_beta   90.00
_cell.angle_gamma   90.00
#
_symmetry.space_group_name_H-M   'P 1'
#
loop_
_entity.id
_entity.type
_entity.pdbx_description
1 polymer ?
#
loop_
_entity_poly.entity_id
_entity_poly.type
_entity_poly.pdbx_seq_one_letter_code
_entity_poly.pdbx_strand_id
1 'polypeptide(L)'
;MLNLLTDLEEQNLSYIQNFQETEEVMDEIRKTIQNSEARILLQQVDILKNTIQREEEKTSELELKSRIFSYGEYRADKQDVMLNVLHKKVKEVYRVCMGEVDSNISTLHMLANIESRMQDVMDRLETLPPDNIDTVRTQREKEKRMREEKLLMKKHHQEERLRMALERATSVSKKRVSVVTVSNCAQTGHISIAIIQFE
;
A
#
# COMPACT_ATOMS: atom_id res chain seq x y z
N MET A 1 -64.77 39.83 -91.16
CA MET A 1 -63.75 40.67 -90.49
C MET A 1 -64.09 40.92 -89.03
N LEU A 2 -65.32 41.33 -88.69
CA LEU A 2 -65.71 41.61 -87.30
C LEU A 2 -65.61 40.39 -86.37
N ASN A 3 -66.15 39.23 -86.78
CA ASN A 3 -66.09 38.00 -85.95
C ASN A 3 -64.65 37.56 -85.63
N LEU A 4 -63.73 37.64 -86.59
CA LEU A 4 -62.32 37.29 -86.37
C LEU A 4 -61.65 38.20 -85.33
N LEU A 5 -61.99 39.49 -85.33
CA LEU A 5 -61.49 40.44 -84.34
C LEU A 5 -62.07 40.17 -82.95
N THR A 6 -63.36 39.84 -82.88
CA THR A 6 -64.03 39.46 -81.63
C THR A 6 -63.43 38.17 -81.05
N ASP A 7 -63.22 37.14 -81.87
CA ASP A 7 -62.61 35.87 -81.44
C ASP A 7 -61.17 36.10 -80.91
N LEU A 8 -60.41 36.98 -81.57
CA LEU A 8 -59.06 37.37 -81.13
C LEU A 8 -59.07 38.17 -79.82
N GLU A 9 -60.04 39.06 -79.65
CA GLU A 9 -60.20 39.85 -78.42
C GLU A 9 -60.56 38.94 -77.24
N GLU A 10 -61.48 38.01 -77.44
CA GLU A 10 -61.87 37.02 -76.43
C GLU A 10 -60.69 36.11 -76.05
N GLN A 11 -59.89 35.65 -77.03
CA GLN A 11 -58.67 34.89 -76.76
C GLN A 11 -57.63 35.71 -75.97
N ASN A 12 -57.37 36.96 -76.34
CA ASN A 12 -56.44 37.82 -75.62
C ASN A 12 -56.87 38.06 -74.18
N LEU A 13 -58.17 38.30 -73.95
CA LEU A 13 -58.73 38.42 -72.61
C LEU A 13 -58.55 37.14 -71.79
N SER A 14 -58.80 35.98 -72.40
CA SER A 14 -58.55 34.68 -71.76
C SER A 14 -57.07 34.48 -71.41
N TYR A 15 -56.14 34.88 -72.29
CA TYR A 15 -54.71 34.79 -71.99
C TYR A 15 -54.28 35.72 -70.87
N ILE A 16 -54.79 36.95 -70.83
CA ILE A 16 -54.51 37.90 -69.74
C ILE A 16 -55.01 37.33 -68.42
N GLN A 17 -56.22 36.79 -68.39
CA GLN A 17 -56.79 36.20 -67.18
C GLN A 17 -55.97 34.98 -66.73
N ASN A 18 -55.65 34.05 -67.63
CA ASN A 18 -54.80 32.89 -67.31
C ASN A 18 -53.41 33.31 -66.81
N PHE A 19 -52.84 34.37 -67.39
CA PHE A 19 -51.55 34.90 -66.95
C PHE A 19 -51.63 35.45 -65.52
N GLN A 20 -52.67 36.23 -65.20
CA GLN A 20 -52.90 36.78 -63.86
C GLN A 20 -53.14 35.68 -62.83
N GLU A 21 -53.98 34.70 -63.14
CA GLU A 21 -54.23 33.54 -62.27
C GLU A 21 -52.94 32.75 -62.00
N THR A 22 -52.11 32.56 -63.03
CA THR A 22 -50.80 31.89 -62.88
C THR A 22 -49.83 32.73 -62.05
N GLU A 23 -49.82 34.06 -62.23
CA GLU A 23 -48.98 34.98 -61.47
C GLU A 23 -49.32 34.96 -59.97
N GLU A 24 -50.61 34.98 -59.62
CA GLU A 24 -51.10 34.88 -58.24
C GLU A 24 -50.67 33.56 -57.59
N VAL A 25 -50.87 32.43 -58.27
CA VAL A 25 -50.45 31.12 -57.78
C VAL A 25 -48.93 31.07 -57.57
N MET A 26 -48.14 31.63 -58.50
CA MET A 26 -46.70 31.70 -58.33
C MET A 26 -46.27 32.54 -57.12
N ASP A 27 -46.97 33.64 -56.84
CA ASP A 27 -46.72 34.48 -55.67
C ASP A 27 -47.06 33.78 -54.35
N GLU A 28 -48.15 33.02 -54.32
CA GLU A 28 -48.50 32.18 -53.17
C GLU A 28 -47.47 31.08 -52.92
N ILE A 29 -47.00 30.41 -53.98
CA ILE A 29 -45.94 29.40 -53.89
C ILE A 29 -44.65 30.04 -53.35
N ARG A 30 -44.24 31.20 -53.87
CA ARG A 30 -43.06 31.93 -53.38
C ARG A 30 -43.15 32.24 -51.89
N LYS A 31 -44.28 32.81 -51.45
CA LYS A 31 -44.52 33.12 -50.02
C LYS A 31 -44.48 31.87 -49.16
N THR A 32 -45.06 30.77 -49.64
CA THR A 32 -45.08 29.48 -48.93
C THR A 32 -43.66 28.92 -48.76
N ILE A 33 -42.85 28.94 -49.81
CA ILE A 33 -41.45 28.50 -49.78
C ILE A 33 -40.66 29.34 -48.76
N GLN A 34 -40.71 30.67 -48.88
CA GLN A 34 -39.99 31.58 -47.97
C GLN A 34 -40.38 31.37 -46.51
N ASN A 35 -41.68 31.23 -46.22
CA ASN A 35 -42.16 30.95 -44.86
C ASN A 35 -41.70 29.58 -44.35
N SER A 36 -41.67 28.57 -45.23
CA SER A 36 -41.21 27.23 -44.87
C SER A 36 -39.71 27.22 -44.53
N GLU A 37 -38.88 27.90 -45.33
CA GLU A 37 -37.44 28.00 -45.12
C GLU A 37 -37.13 28.75 -43.82
N ALA A 38 -37.82 29.86 -43.55
CA ALA A 38 -37.67 30.61 -42.31
C ALA A 38 -38.02 29.76 -41.08
N ARG A 39 -39.09 28.96 -41.15
CA ARG A 39 -39.47 28.04 -40.06
C ARG A 39 -38.44 26.95 -39.82
N ILE A 40 -37.91 26.35 -40.89
CA ILE A 40 -36.88 25.30 -40.79
C ILE A 40 -35.61 25.86 -40.15
N LEU A 41 -35.16 27.04 -40.58
CA LEU A 41 -33.97 27.70 -40.01
C LEU A 41 -34.15 28.02 -38.53
N LEU A 42 -35.32 28.55 -38.12
CA LEU A 42 -35.61 28.80 -36.71
C LEU A 42 -35.59 27.52 -35.88
N GLN A 43 -36.15 26.43 -36.40
CA GLN A 43 -36.12 25.14 -35.73
C GLN A 43 -34.69 24.58 -35.61
N GLN A 44 -33.87 24.72 -36.66
CA GLN A 44 -32.45 24.33 -36.62
C GLN A 44 -31.66 25.13 -35.59
N VAL A 45 -31.90 26.44 -35.50
CA VAL A 45 -31.27 27.29 -34.47
C VAL A 45 -31.62 26.81 -33.06
N ASP A 46 -32.88 26.46 -32.82
CA ASP A 46 -33.32 25.97 -31.52
C ASP A 46 -32.66 24.62 -31.16
N ILE A 47 -32.60 23.69 -32.12
CA ILE A 47 -31.92 22.40 -31.95
C ILE A 47 -30.42 22.60 -31.63
N LEU A 48 -29.75 23.50 -32.35
CA LEU A 48 -28.33 23.78 -32.13
C LEU A 48 -28.09 24.41 -30.76
N LYS A 49 -28.95 25.35 -30.33
CA LYS A 49 -28.86 25.94 -28.98
C LYS A 49 -29.00 24.88 -27.88
N ASN A 50 -29.99 24.00 -27.99
CA ASN A 50 -30.19 22.90 -27.04
C ASN A 50 -29.02 21.90 -27.06
N THR A 51 -28.41 21.68 -28.22
CA THR A 51 -27.22 20.82 -28.35
C THR A 51 -25.99 21.44 -27.68
N ILE A 52 -25.76 22.74 -27.90
CA ILE A 52 -24.67 23.50 -27.28
C ILE A 52 -24.80 23.44 -25.76
N GLN A 53 -25.98 23.78 -25.23
CA GLN A 53 -26.22 23.75 -23.79
C GLN A 53 -25.90 22.37 -23.17
N ARG A 54 -26.34 21.29 -23.83
CA ARG A 54 -26.09 19.93 -23.35
C ARG A 54 -24.60 19.56 -23.34
N GLU A 55 -23.85 19.97 -24.37
CA GLU A 55 -22.41 19.73 -24.42
C GLU A 55 -21.65 20.63 -23.43
N GLU A 56 -22.12 21.84 -23.14
CA GLU A 56 -21.58 22.71 -22.08
C GLU A 56 -21.79 22.11 -20.68
N GLU A 57 -22.98 21.57 -20.40
CA GLU A 57 -23.29 20.85 -19.16
C GLU A 57 -22.38 19.62 -18.99
N LYS A 58 -22.23 18.83 -20.05
CA LYS A 58 -21.34 17.65 -20.06
C LYS A 58 -19.87 18.02 -19.91
N THR A 59 -19.43 19.11 -20.53
CA THR A 59 -18.06 19.63 -20.39
C THR A 59 -17.80 20.01 -18.94
N SER A 60 -18.73 20.74 -18.31
CA SER A 60 -18.65 21.13 -16.90
C SER A 60 -18.59 19.92 -15.97
N GLU A 61 -19.39 18.87 -16.24
CA GLU A 61 -19.36 17.62 -15.48
C GLU A 61 -18.00 16.91 -15.60
N LEU A 62 -17.46 16.83 -16.82
CA LEU A 62 -16.16 16.20 -17.09
C LEU A 62 -15.01 16.99 -16.47
N GLU A 63 -15.06 18.32 -16.47
CA GLU A 63 -14.08 19.17 -15.79
C GLU A 63 -14.11 18.95 -14.28
N LEU A 64 -15.30 18.89 -13.68
CA LEU A 64 -15.43 18.57 -12.26
C LEU A 64 -14.87 17.18 -11.95
N LYS A 65 -15.22 16.17 -12.73
CA LYS A 65 -14.66 14.82 -12.60
C LYS A 65 -13.15 14.84 -12.72
N SER A 66 -12.61 15.45 -13.78
CA SER A 66 -11.19 15.61 -14.00
C SER A 66 -10.52 16.26 -12.79
N ARG A 67 -11.08 17.34 -12.25
CA ARG A 67 -10.58 18.04 -11.05
C ARG A 67 -10.61 17.16 -9.80
N ILE A 68 -11.68 16.39 -9.58
CA ILE A 68 -11.80 15.46 -8.45
C ILE A 68 -10.79 14.32 -8.59
N PHE A 69 -10.66 13.73 -9.78
CA PHE A 69 -9.69 12.66 -10.05
C PHE A 69 -8.24 13.16 -10.07
N SER A 70 -8.01 14.44 -10.36
CA SER A 70 -6.69 15.10 -10.29
C SER A 70 -6.42 15.79 -8.95
N TYR A 71 -7.34 15.72 -7.97
CA TYR A 71 -7.16 16.32 -6.64
C TYR A 71 -6.05 15.64 -5.82
N GLY A 72 -5.63 14.44 -6.21
CA GLY A 72 -4.27 14.01 -5.99
C GLY A 72 -3.60 14.01 -7.35
N GLU A 73 -2.39 14.58 -7.47
CA GLU A 73 -1.54 14.24 -8.60
C GLU A 73 -1.57 12.72 -8.73
N TYR A 74 -2.21 12.17 -9.76
CA TYR A 74 -2.21 10.74 -10.00
C TYR A 74 -0.78 10.38 -10.41
N ARG A 75 0.03 10.17 -9.39
CA ARG A 75 1.44 9.83 -9.45
C ARG A 75 1.47 8.32 -9.41
N ALA A 76 1.13 7.71 -10.56
CA ALA A 76 1.15 6.25 -10.71
C ALA A 76 2.48 5.67 -10.21
N ASP A 77 3.58 6.39 -10.46
CA ASP A 77 4.91 6.13 -9.92
C ASP A 77 4.96 6.08 -8.38
N LYS A 78 4.41 7.07 -7.68
CA LYS A 78 4.35 7.08 -6.21
C LYS A 78 3.42 5.99 -5.69
N GLN A 79 2.31 5.71 -6.37
CA GLN A 79 1.36 4.67 -5.98
C GLN A 79 1.99 3.27 -6.13
N ASP A 80 2.69 3.01 -7.22
CA ASP A 80 3.39 1.74 -7.46
C ASP A 80 4.52 1.51 -6.45
N VAL A 81 5.24 2.57 -6.07
CA VAL A 81 6.23 2.50 -4.99
C VAL A 81 5.56 2.14 -3.66
N MET A 82 4.45 2.81 -3.32
CA MET A 82 3.70 2.53 -2.09
C MET A 82 3.13 1.10 -2.06
N LEU A 83 2.58 0.63 -3.18
CA LEU A 83 2.07 -0.74 -3.32
C LEU A 83 3.18 -1.78 -3.18
N ASN A 84 4.36 -1.53 -3.74
CA ASN A 84 5.52 -2.41 -3.56
C ASN A 84 6.02 -2.43 -2.11
N VAL A 85 6.05 -1.28 -1.43
CA VAL A 85 6.40 -1.21 0.00
C VAL A 85 5.40 -2.00 0.84
N LEU A 86 4.09 -1.84 0.57
CA LEU A 86 3.04 -2.60 1.22
C LEU A 86 3.19 -4.09 0.97
N HIS A 87 3.38 -4.52 -0.28
CA HIS A 87 3.59 -5.92 -0.65
C HIS A 87 4.77 -6.53 0.12
N LYS A 88 5.91 -5.84 0.20
CA LYS A 88 7.08 -6.29 0.97
C LYS A 88 6.76 -6.44 2.47
N LYS A 89 6.02 -5.50 3.05
CA LYS A 89 5.61 -5.57 4.47
C LYS A 89 4.65 -6.72 4.74
N VAL A 90 3.65 -6.91 3.88
CA VAL A 90 2.72 -8.04 3.98
C VAL A 90 3.47 -9.36 3.83
N LYS A 91 4.42 -9.46 2.90
CA LYS A 91 5.25 -10.65 2.72
C LYS A 91 6.08 -10.99 3.96
N GLU A 92 6.61 -9.99 4.65
CA GLU A 92 7.34 -10.20 5.91
C GLU A 92 6.43 -10.78 6.99
N VAL A 93 5.26 -10.20 7.19
CA VAL A 93 4.27 -10.70 8.16
C VAL A 93 3.81 -12.10 7.78
N TYR A 94 3.52 -12.33 6.49
CA TYR A 94 3.13 -13.63 5.97
C TYR A 94 4.16 -14.71 6.29
N ARG A 95 5.45 -14.41 6.09
CA ARG A 95 6.55 -15.33 6.41
C ARG A 95 6.59 -15.69 7.90
N VAL A 96 6.35 -14.71 8.78
CA VAL A 96 6.31 -14.97 10.24
C VAL A 96 5.11 -15.84 10.60
N CYS A 97 3.95 -15.60 10.00
CA CYS A 97 2.72 -16.32 10.31
C CYS A 97 2.67 -17.75 9.72
N MET A 98 3.25 -17.94 8.52
CA MET A 98 3.06 -19.15 7.69
C MET A 98 4.36 -19.88 7.31
N GLY A 99 5.53 -19.27 7.48
CA GLY A 99 6.81 -19.78 6.97
C GLY A 99 7.15 -19.28 5.57
N GLU A 100 8.32 -19.68 5.05
CA GLU A 100 8.69 -19.34 3.66
C GLU A 100 7.97 -20.26 2.66
N VAL A 101 7.42 -19.63 1.61
CA VAL A 101 6.79 -20.31 0.48
C VAL A 101 7.42 -19.76 -0.80
N ASP A 102 7.94 -20.65 -1.65
CA ASP A 102 8.65 -20.31 -2.89
C ASP A 102 7.74 -19.84 -4.05
N SER A 103 6.47 -19.53 -3.78
CA SER A 103 5.50 -19.16 -4.82
C SER A 103 5.23 -17.66 -4.90
N ASN A 104 4.95 -17.19 -6.11
CA ASN A 104 4.49 -15.83 -6.39
C ASN A 104 3.03 -15.67 -5.93
N ILE A 105 2.83 -15.58 -4.62
CA ILE A 105 1.52 -15.35 -4.01
C ILE A 105 1.19 -13.86 -4.10
N SER A 106 -0.04 -13.51 -4.49
CA SER A 106 -0.46 -12.10 -4.52
C SER A 106 -0.67 -11.55 -3.11
N THR A 107 -0.53 -10.24 -2.92
CA THR A 107 -0.73 -9.58 -1.61
C THR A 107 -2.09 -9.92 -0.98
N LEU A 108 -3.13 -9.97 -1.81
CA LEU A 108 -4.49 -10.27 -1.36
C LEU A 108 -4.59 -11.69 -0.78
N HIS A 109 -4.01 -12.68 -1.47
CA HIS A 109 -4.00 -14.06 -0.98
C HIS A 109 -3.14 -14.21 0.29
N MET A 110 -2.03 -13.48 0.40
CA MET A 110 -1.25 -13.46 1.65
C MET A 110 -2.10 -12.94 2.82
N LEU A 111 -2.84 -11.84 2.63
CA LEU A 111 -3.70 -11.26 3.66
C LEU A 111 -4.83 -12.21 4.06
N ALA A 112 -5.52 -12.82 3.10
CA ALA A 112 -6.60 -13.78 3.38
C ALA A 112 -6.11 -14.98 4.19
N ASN A 113 -4.91 -15.49 3.86
CA ASN A 113 -4.28 -16.57 4.61
C ASN A 113 -3.92 -16.12 6.04
N ILE A 114 -3.31 -14.93 6.21
CA ILE A 114 -3.00 -14.37 7.54
C ILE A 114 -4.28 -14.28 8.38
N GLU A 115 -5.35 -13.73 7.80
CA GLU A 115 -6.66 -13.60 8.46
C GLU A 115 -7.21 -14.96 8.90
N SER A 116 -7.19 -15.96 8.01
CA SER A 116 -7.61 -17.33 8.35
C SER A 116 -6.81 -17.90 9.51
N ARG A 117 -5.48 -17.73 9.53
CA ARG A 117 -4.65 -18.22 10.63
C ARG A 117 -4.90 -17.48 11.94
N MET A 118 -5.17 -16.18 11.86
CA MET A 118 -5.54 -15.41 13.03
C MET A 118 -6.86 -15.95 13.62
N GLN A 119 -7.86 -16.20 12.77
CA GLN A 119 -9.12 -16.80 13.20
C GLN A 119 -8.91 -18.18 13.84
N ASP A 120 -8.16 -19.08 13.18
CA ASP A 120 -7.87 -20.41 13.72
C ASP A 120 -7.23 -20.37 15.12
N VAL A 121 -6.32 -19.40 15.35
CA VAL A 121 -5.65 -19.24 16.64
C VAL A 121 -6.62 -18.72 17.71
N MET A 122 -7.51 -17.80 17.34
CA MET A 122 -8.55 -17.29 18.25
C MET A 122 -9.53 -18.40 18.64
N ASP A 123 -10.04 -19.16 17.68
CA ASP A 123 -10.97 -20.27 17.92
C ASP A 123 -10.34 -21.35 18.83
N ARG A 124 -9.05 -21.64 18.62
CA ARG A 124 -8.29 -22.54 19.50
C ARG A 124 -8.09 -21.99 20.90
N LEU A 125 -7.93 -20.67 21.05
CA LEU A 125 -7.79 -20.04 22.35
C LEU A 125 -9.10 -20.11 23.14
N GLU A 126 -10.24 -19.93 22.48
CA GLU A 126 -11.57 -20.00 23.10
C GLU A 126 -11.97 -21.42 23.53
N THR A 127 -11.46 -22.44 22.84
CA THR A 127 -11.74 -23.86 23.13
C THR A 127 -10.79 -24.48 24.15
N LEU A 128 -9.77 -23.75 24.63
CA LEU A 128 -8.84 -24.26 25.64
C LEU A 128 -9.53 -24.41 27.01
N PRO A 129 -9.51 -25.60 27.63
CA PRO A 129 -10.05 -25.79 28.97
C PRO A 129 -9.31 -24.92 30.00
N PRO A 130 -10.01 -24.20 30.89
CA PRO A 130 -9.38 -23.35 31.90
C PRO A 130 -8.46 -24.12 32.86
N ASP A 131 -8.71 -25.42 33.08
CA ASP A 131 -7.98 -26.25 34.06
C ASP A 131 -6.51 -26.55 33.69
N ASN A 132 -6.13 -26.40 32.41
CA ASN A 132 -4.76 -26.70 31.96
C ASN A 132 -3.82 -25.49 32.02
N ILE A 133 -4.35 -24.27 32.14
CA ILE A 133 -3.52 -23.05 32.08
C ILE A 133 -2.80 -22.83 33.42
N ASP A 134 -3.50 -23.00 34.55
CA ASP A 134 -2.90 -22.82 35.87
C ASP A 134 -1.93 -23.92 36.25
N THR A 135 -2.18 -25.15 35.82
CA THR A 135 -1.29 -26.29 36.02
C THR A 135 -0.01 -26.15 35.19
N VAL A 136 -0.13 -25.76 33.90
CA VAL A 136 1.02 -25.47 33.03
C VAL A 136 1.81 -24.26 33.54
N ARG A 137 1.14 -23.18 33.96
CA ARG A 137 1.79 -22.00 34.55
C ARG A 137 2.56 -22.35 35.81
N THR A 138 1.94 -23.10 36.72
CA THR A 138 2.57 -23.55 37.97
C THR A 138 3.76 -24.47 37.71
N GLN A 139 3.65 -25.38 36.73
CA GLN A 139 4.74 -26.27 36.36
C GLN A 139 5.93 -25.52 35.76
N ARG A 140 5.68 -24.53 34.89
CA ARG A 140 6.72 -23.68 34.30
C ARG A 140 7.44 -22.83 35.37
N GLU A 141 6.68 -22.30 36.34
CA GLU A 141 7.23 -21.56 37.49
C GLU A 141 8.12 -22.45 38.37
N LYS A 142 7.68 -23.70 38.63
CA LYS A 142 8.47 -24.71 39.36
C LYS A 142 9.76 -25.06 38.63
N GLU A 143 9.71 -25.29 37.31
CA GLU A 143 10.90 -25.57 36.52
C GLU A 143 11.90 -24.41 36.50
N LYS A 144 11.41 -23.17 36.43
CA LYS A 144 12.26 -21.97 36.51
C LYS A 144 12.96 -21.89 37.86
N ARG A 145 12.23 -22.02 38.97
CA ARG A 145 12.81 -22.04 40.33
C ARG A 145 13.87 -23.12 40.49
N MET A 146 13.57 -24.35 40.03
CA MET A 146 14.51 -25.47 40.08
C MET A 146 15.80 -25.21 39.27
N ARG A 147 15.72 -24.50 38.15
CA ARG A 147 16.92 -24.10 37.37
C ARG A 147 17.75 -23.05 38.12
N GLU A 148 17.08 -22.04 38.70
CA GLU A 148 17.74 -20.97 39.47
C GLU A 148 18.43 -21.51 40.72
N GLU A 149 17.76 -22.38 41.48
CA GLU A 149 18.34 -23.06 42.66
C GLU A 149 19.55 -23.92 42.30
N LYS A 150 19.47 -24.70 41.20
CA LYS A 150 20.62 -25.48 40.71
C LYS A 150 21.80 -24.60 40.33
N LEU A 151 21.55 -23.43 39.74
CA LEU A 151 22.59 -22.49 39.38
C LEU A 151 23.25 -21.88 40.62
N LEU A 152 22.43 -21.51 41.62
CA LEU A 152 22.90 -20.96 42.89
C LEU A 152 23.76 -21.97 43.67
N MET A 153 23.32 -23.23 43.74
CA MET A 153 24.08 -24.30 44.39
C MET A 153 25.45 -24.52 43.72
N LYS A 154 25.51 -24.48 42.39
CA LYS A 154 26.77 -24.57 41.66
C LYS A 154 27.70 -23.37 41.95
N LYS A 155 27.13 -22.17 42.00
CA LYS A 155 27.88 -20.94 42.33
C LYS A 155 28.45 -21.02 43.75
N HIS A 156 27.63 -21.36 44.74
CA HIS A 156 28.09 -21.50 46.14
C HIS A 156 29.18 -22.58 46.25
N HIS A 157 29.03 -23.72 45.59
CA HIS A 157 30.05 -24.76 45.58
C HIS A 157 31.37 -24.27 44.94
N GLN A 158 31.29 -23.47 43.88
CA GLN A 158 32.47 -22.88 43.25
C GLN A 158 33.15 -21.84 44.16
N GLU A 159 32.36 -21.00 44.84
CA GLU A 159 32.84 -20.02 45.81
C GLU A 159 33.51 -20.69 47.03
N GLU A 160 32.92 -21.75 47.58
CA GLU A 160 33.52 -22.55 48.67
C GLU A 160 34.86 -23.17 48.25
N ARG A 161 34.92 -23.75 47.04
CA ARG A 161 36.18 -24.29 46.51
C ARG A 161 37.24 -23.22 46.36
N LEU A 162 36.86 -22.04 45.87
CA LEU A 162 37.76 -20.90 45.74
C LEU A 162 38.23 -20.42 47.12
N ARG A 163 37.33 -20.31 48.11
CA ARG A 163 37.67 -19.93 49.48
C ARG A 163 38.68 -20.89 50.11
N MET A 164 38.42 -22.20 50.02
CA MET A 164 39.34 -23.22 50.54
C MET A 164 40.71 -23.16 49.85
N ALA A 165 40.77 -22.89 48.55
CA ALA A 165 42.04 -22.72 47.83
C ALA A 165 42.80 -21.47 48.30
N LEU A 166 42.11 -20.35 48.51
CA LEU A 166 42.68 -19.12 49.05
C LEU A 166 43.17 -19.29 50.49
N GLU A 167 42.42 -19.98 51.35
CA GLU A 167 42.85 -20.32 52.72
C GLU A 167 44.09 -21.21 52.73
N ARG A 168 44.18 -22.19 51.83
CA ARG A 168 45.41 -23.00 51.65
C ARG A 168 46.59 -22.14 51.17
N ALA A 169 46.39 -21.25 50.20
CA ALA A 169 47.45 -20.38 49.71
C ALA A 169 47.97 -19.42 50.81
N THR A 170 47.07 -18.84 51.60
CA THR A 170 47.39 -17.88 52.67
C THR A 170 47.99 -18.53 53.93
N SER A 171 47.61 -19.78 54.24
CA SER A 171 48.22 -20.55 55.34
C SER A 171 49.61 -21.10 54.98
N VAL A 172 49.87 -21.38 53.70
CA VAL A 172 51.21 -21.77 53.21
C VAL A 172 52.17 -20.56 53.21
N SER A 173 51.71 -19.35 52.91
CA SER A 173 52.54 -18.14 52.97
C SER A 173 52.78 -17.65 54.41
N LYS A 174 51.84 -17.85 55.35
CA LYS A 174 52.06 -17.56 56.79
C LYS A 174 53.07 -18.49 57.49
N LYS A 175 53.39 -19.66 56.94
CA LYS A 175 54.42 -20.58 57.49
C LYS A 175 55.84 -20.32 56.96
N ARG A 176 56.05 -19.34 56.06
CA ARG A 176 57.38 -18.94 55.56
C ARG A 176 57.85 -17.57 56.05
N VAL A 177 57.56 -17.23 57.31
CA VAL A 177 58.18 -16.09 57.98
C VAL A 177 58.73 -16.55 59.34
N SER A 178 59.85 -17.26 59.29
CA SER A 178 60.79 -17.37 60.41
C SER A 178 62.16 -16.92 59.91
N VAL A 179 62.70 -15.92 60.59
CA VAL A 179 63.83 -15.08 60.22
C VAL A 179 65.18 -15.83 60.24
N VAL A 180 65.96 -15.53 59.20
CA VAL A 180 67.42 -15.59 58.95
C VAL A 180 68.36 -15.99 60.11
N THR A 181 69.31 -16.89 59.82
CA THR A 181 70.70 -16.71 60.30
C THR A 181 71.70 -17.04 59.17
N VAL A 182 72.67 -16.14 59.02
CA VAL A 182 73.78 -16.16 58.07
C VAL A 182 74.66 -17.40 58.27
N SER A 183 75.07 -18.05 57.18
CA SER A 183 76.34 -18.80 57.12
C SER A 183 76.84 -18.86 55.68
N ASN A 184 78.04 -18.35 55.54
CA ASN A 184 78.85 -18.20 54.34
C ASN A 184 79.19 -19.57 53.73
N CYS A 185 79.05 -19.75 52.42
CA CYS A 185 79.91 -20.67 51.69
C CYS A 185 80.02 -20.22 50.23
N ALA A 186 81.25 -19.89 49.84
CA ALA A 186 81.63 -19.53 48.50
C ALA A 186 81.46 -20.72 47.55
N GLN A 187 80.90 -20.47 46.36
CA GLN A 187 81.46 -21.04 45.13
C GLN A 187 80.96 -20.26 43.91
N THR A 188 81.97 -19.73 43.23
CA THR A 188 82.04 -19.18 41.88
C THR A 188 81.21 -19.92 40.84
N GLY A 189 80.51 -19.17 39.98
CA GLY A 189 79.88 -19.68 38.77
C GLY A 189 79.25 -18.57 37.93
N HIS A 190 79.87 -18.26 36.81
CA HIS A 190 79.58 -17.19 35.84
C HIS A 190 78.12 -17.11 35.33
N ILE A 191 77.60 -15.88 35.35
CA ILE A 191 76.90 -15.09 34.30
C ILE A 191 76.12 -15.86 33.21
N SER A 192 74.80 -15.61 33.14
CA SER A 192 74.14 -15.01 31.96
C SER A 192 72.68 -14.63 32.26
N ILE A 193 72.42 -13.33 32.36
CA ILE A 193 71.08 -12.74 32.29
C ILE A 193 70.83 -12.43 30.81
N ALA A 194 69.95 -13.19 30.16
CA ALA A 194 69.35 -12.77 28.90
C ALA A 194 68.15 -11.89 29.23
N ILE A 195 68.32 -10.59 29.06
CA ILE A 195 67.24 -9.62 28.95
C ILE A 195 66.57 -9.88 27.59
N ILE A 196 65.33 -10.36 27.60
CA ILE A 196 64.47 -10.29 26.41
C ILE A 196 63.48 -9.15 26.67
N GLN A 197 63.87 -7.96 26.24
CA GLN A 197 62.96 -7.01 25.62
C GLN A 197 63.01 -7.31 24.13
N PHE A 198 61.89 -7.45 23.45
CA PHE A 198 61.68 -6.92 22.09
C PHE A 198 60.19 -7.00 21.73
N GLU A 199 59.65 -5.81 21.43
CA GLU A 199 58.46 -5.42 20.64
C GLU A 199 57.06 -5.90 21.05
#